data_AF-A0A662HKV2-F1
#
_entry.id   AF-A0A662HKV2-F1
#
_cell.length_a   1.000
_cell.length_b   1.000
_cell.length_c   1.000
_cell.angle_alpha   90.00
_cell.angle_beta   90.00
_cell.angle_gamma   90.00
#
_symmetry.space_group_name_H-M   'P 1'
#
loop_
_entity.id
_entity.type
_entity.pdbx_description
1 polymer ?
#
loop_
_entity_poly.entity_id
_entity_poly.type
_entity_poly.pdbx_seq_one_letter_code
_entity_poly.pdbx_strand_id
1 'polypeptide(L)'
;MTEYVLISKDLLRKLLNYALTHCYERCPAERDAETCVLLFDLINEIDPELKPPCIYDYGDFNERVFKDIIRDIERRRGKKVEEVIHDLKIHGFRTLKDQEDYIDGVFALQVIEVYKKIRTNKKPLFKLVHEQC
;
A
#
# COMPACT_ATOMS: atom_id res chain seq x y z
N MET A 1 -3.13 24.49 6.46
CA MET A 1 -2.76 24.93 5.10
C MET A 1 -2.04 23.79 4.42
N THR A 2 -2.31 23.53 3.14
CA THR A 2 -1.54 22.54 2.36
C THR A 2 -0.44 23.33 1.66
N GLU A 3 0.81 23.03 1.98
CA GLU A 3 1.98 23.62 1.33
C GLU A 3 2.48 22.68 0.23
N TYR A 4 2.87 23.23 -0.92
CA TYR A 4 3.37 22.46 -2.06
C TYR A 4 4.82 22.85 -2.33
N VAL A 5 5.63 21.86 -2.68
CA VAL A 5 7.03 22.04 -3.08
C VAL A 5 7.19 21.61 -4.53
N LEU A 6 7.86 22.44 -5.33
CA LEU A 6 8.27 22.07 -6.68
C LEU A 6 9.58 21.30 -6.62
N ILE A 7 9.61 20.14 -7.25
CA ILE A 7 10.76 19.25 -7.32
C ILE A 7 10.96 18.81 -8.77
N SER A 8 12.21 18.74 -9.24
CA SER A 8 12.48 18.20 -10.57
C SER A 8 12.18 16.71 -10.61
N LYS A 9 11.72 16.23 -11.77
CA LYS A 9 11.45 14.80 -12.00
C LYS A 9 12.66 13.92 -11.66
N ASP A 10 13.85 14.38 -12.05
CA ASP A 10 15.13 13.69 -11.81
C ASP A 10 15.46 13.57 -10.32
N LEU A 11 15.29 14.65 -9.54
CA LEU A 11 15.52 14.62 -8.10
C LEU A 11 14.48 13.73 -7.40
N LEU A 12 13.22 13.84 -7.80
CA LEU A 12 12.15 13.00 -7.26
C LEU A 12 12.41 11.52 -7.53
N ARG A 13 12.83 11.14 -8.75
CA ARG A 13 13.19 9.76 -9.08
C ARG A 13 14.31 9.23 -8.19
N LYS A 14 15.33 10.04 -7.85
CA LYS A 14 16.38 9.64 -6.91
C LYS A 14 15.85 9.41 -5.49
N LEU A 15 14.96 10.27 -5.01
CA LEU A 15 14.30 10.10 -3.70
C LEU A 15 13.42 8.85 -3.66
N LEU A 16 12.66 8.60 -4.73
CA LEU A 16 11.82 7.41 -4.85
C LEU A 16 12.66 6.14 -4.84
N ASN A 17 13.75 6.08 -5.61
CA ASN A 17 14.69 4.96 -5.58
C ASN A 17 15.22 4.70 -4.15
N TYR A 18 15.60 5.76 -3.44
CA TYR A 18 16.07 5.64 -2.06
C TYR A 18 14.97 5.12 -1.13
N ALA A 19 13.74 5.63 -1.24
CA ALA A 19 12.59 5.16 -0.47
C ALA A 19 12.27 3.68 -0.75
N LEU A 20 12.42 3.23 -2.00
CA LEU A 20 12.15 1.84 -2.36
C LEU A 20 13.14 0.85 -1.74
N THR A 21 14.37 1.27 -1.42
CA THR A 21 15.31 0.45 -0.62
C THR A 21 14.67 0.00 0.70
N HIS A 22 13.87 0.87 1.33
CA HIS A 22 13.13 0.54 2.54
C HIS A 22 12.07 -0.57 2.31
N CYS A 23 11.50 -0.63 1.10
CA CYS A 23 10.54 -1.67 0.72
C CYS A 23 11.21 -3.04 0.53
N TYR A 24 12.51 -3.11 0.30
CA TYR A 24 13.25 -4.39 0.21
C TYR A 24 13.60 -4.96 1.59
N GLU A 25 13.74 -4.11 2.61
CA GLU A 25 14.34 -4.50 3.89
C GLU A 25 13.33 -4.64 5.05
N ARG A 26 12.07 -4.17 4.88
CA ARG A 26 11.07 -4.11 5.95
C ARG A 26 9.89 -5.04 5.73
N CYS A 27 9.43 -5.72 6.77
CA CYS A 27 8.19 -6.51 6.73
C CYS A 27 6.97 -5.61 6.43
N PRO A 28 5.98 -6.04 5.61
CA PRO A 28 4.73 -5.30 5.40
C PRO A 28 4.01 -4.86 6.69
N ALA A 29 4.11 -5.67 7.75
CA ALA A 29 3.52 -5.36 9.06
C ALA A 29 4.09 -4.10 9.72
N GLU A 30 5.29 -3.66 9.34
CA GLU A 30 5.93 -2.44 9.86
C GLU A 30 5.71 -1.23 8.95
N ARG A 31 5.05 -1.41 7.80
CA ARG A 31 4.90 -0.36 6.79
C ARG A 31 3.62 0.42 7.04
N ASP A 32 3.70 1.72 6.77
CA ASP A 32 2.52 2.58 6.77
C ASP A 32 1.75 2.42 5.44
N ALA A 33 0.51 1.94 5.52
CA ALA A 33 -0.32 1.69 4.34
C ALA A 33 -0.61 2.96 3.53
N GLU A 34 -0.78 4.11 4.21
CA GLU A 34 -1.02 5.38 3.54
C GLU A 34 0.19 5.79 2.70
N THR A 35 1.37 5.76 3.29
CA THR A 35 2.65 6.00 2.60
C THR A 35 2.84 5.05 1.43
N CYS A 36 2.49 3.76 1.56
CA CYS A 36 2.60 2.81 0.46
C CYS A 36 1.69 3.17 -0.72
N VAL A 37 0.42 3.51 -0.45
CA VAL A 37 -0.53 3.94 -1.50
C VAL A 37 -0.01 5.19 -2.20
N LEU A 38 0.40 6.20 -1.43
CA LEU A 38 0.92 7.46 -1.98
C LEU A 38 2.18 7.25 -2.81
N LEU A 39 3.07 6.38 -2.35
CA LEU A 39 4.30 6.04 -3.07
C LEU A 39 3.98 5.38 -4.41
N PHE A 40 3.05 4.42 -4.44
CA PHE A 40 2.64 3.75 -5.67
C PHE A 40 1.97 4.70 -6.66
N ASP A 41 1.04 5.54 -6.19
CA ASP A 41 0.36 6.52 -7.03
C ASP A 41 1.37 7.51 -7.63
N LEU A 42 2.34 7.96 -6.84
CA LEU A 42 3.39 8.86 -7.30
C LEU A 42 4.33 8.20 -8.31
N ILE A 43 4.69 6.94 -8.08
CA ILE A 43 5.54 6.17 -9.00
C ILE A 43 4.87 6.00 -10.37
N ASN A 44 3.59 5.62 -10.39
CA ASN A 44 2.84 5.41 -11.64
C ASN A 44 2.77 6.68 -12.50
N GLU A 45 2.78 7.86 -11.88
CA GLU A 45 2.72 9.15 -12.58
C GLU A 45 4.09 9.66 -13.02
N ILE A 46 5.15 9.33 -12.27
CA ILE A 46 6.50 9.82 -12.53
C ILE A 46 7.26 8.87 -13.46
N ASP A 47 7.29 7.58 -13.13
CA ASP A 47 8.10 6.59 -13.82
C ASP A 47 7.50 5.18 -13.68
N PRO A 48 6.68 4.74 -14.65
CA PRO A 48 6.05 3.41 -14.62
C PRO A 48 7.04 2.23 -14.66
N GLU A 49 8.30 2.47 -15.02
CA GLU A 49 9.34 1.42 -14.97
C GLU A 49 9.83 1.19 -13.54
N LEU A 50 9.69 2.18 -12.67
CA LEU A 50 10.02 2.03 -11.27
C LEU A 50 8.93 1.21 -10.59
N LYS A 51 9.29 0.10 -9.95
CA LYS A 51 8.33 -0.81 -9.32
C LYS A 51 8.76 -1.21 -7.92
N PRO A 52 7.90 -1.04 -6.89
CA PRO A 52 8.17 -1.55 -5.56
C PRO A 52 8.18 -3.08 -5.54
N PRO A 53 9.01 -3.71 -4.69
CA PRO A 53 9.16 -5.17 -4.67
C PRO A 53 7.87 -5.93 -4.37
N CYS A 54 6.95 -5.37 -3.59
CA CYS A 54 5.67 -6.02 -3.29
C CYS A 54 4.79 -6.24 -4.54
N ILE A 55 5.07 -5.58 -5.66
CA ILE A 55 4.37 -5.84 -6.91
C ILE A 55 4.67 -7.25 -7.45
N TYR A 56 5.80 -7.85 -7.09
CA TYR A 56 6.13 -9.22 -7.50
C TYR A 56 5.28 -10.25 -6.76
N ASP A 57 4.84 -9.92 -5.54
CA ASP A 57 3.98 -10.79 -4.73
C ASP A 57 2.50 -10.55 -5.02
N TYR A 58 2.10 -9.27 -5.11
CA TYR A 58 0.69 -8.88 -5.27
C TYR A 58 0.26 -8.72 -6.74
N GLY A 59 1.21 -8.65 -7.67
CA GLY A 59 0.98 -8.42 -9.11
C GLY A 59 0.70 -6.95 -9.45
N ASP A 60 -0.06 -6.25 -8.60
CA ASP A 60 -0.38 -4.84 -8.71
C ASP A 60 -0.69 -4.25 -7.31
N PHE A 61 -0.78 -2.93 -7.20
CA PHE A 61 -1.08 -2.23 -5.94
C PHE A 61 -2.27 -1.29 -6.14
N ASN A 62 -3.48 -1.83 -6.05
CA ASN A 62 -4.72 -1.08 -6.19
C ASN A 62 -5.81 -1.65 -5.29
N GLU A 63 -6.91 -0.90 -5.10
CA GLU A 63 -8.02 -1.29 -4.22
C GLU A 63 -8.60 -2.68 -4.56
N ARG A 64 -8.60 -3.08 -5.83
CA ARG A 64 -9.13 -4.39 -6.25
C ARG A 64 -8.23 -5.51 -5.74
N VAL A 65 -6.90 -5.40 -5.88
CA VAL A 65 -5.97 -6.42 -5.40
C VAL A 65 -6.14 -6.67 -3.90
N PHE A 66 -6.23 -5.60 -3.10
CA PHE A 66 -6.40 -5.74 -1.65
C PHE A 66 -7.78 -6.30 -1.25
N LYS A 67 -8.83 -6.03 -2.03
CA LYS A 67 -10.12 -6.70 -1.87
C LYS A 67 -10.05 -8.19 -2.17
N ASP A 68 -9.28 -8.59 -3.17
CA ASP A 68 -9.11 -9.99 -3.53
C ASP A 68 -8.28 -10.73 -2.47
N ILE A 69 -7.24 -10.09 -1.88
CA ILE A 69 -6.51 -10.61 -0.70
C ILE A 69 -7.47 -10.87 0.47
N ILE A 70 -8.34 -9.89 0.80
CA ILE A 70 -9.34 -10.05 1.86
C ILE A 70 -10.24 -11.26 1.58
N ARG A 71 -10.81 -11.34 0.37
CA ARG A 71 -11.70 -12.45 -0.03
C ARG A 71 -11.01 -13.81 0.05
N ASP A 72 -9.74 -13.88 -0.30
CA ASP A 72 -8.97 -15.11 -0.24
C ASP A 72 -8.73 -15.56 1.20
N ILE A 73 -8.45 -14.63 2.12
CA ILE A 73 -8.35 -14.92 3.56
C ILE A 73 -9.71 -15.42 4.08
N GLU A 74 -10.79 -14.69 3.77
CA GLU A 74 -12.14 -15.04 4.20
C GLU A 74 -12.56 -16.43 3.70
N ARG A 75 -12.26 -16.75 2.43
CA ARG A 75 -12.52 -18.07 1.86
C ARG A 75 -11.73 -19.17 2.57
N ARG A 76 -10.44 -18.95 2.87
CA ARG A 76 -9.61 -19.93 3.57
C ARG A 76 -10.07 -20.17 5.01
N ARG A 77 -10.55 -19.13 5.68
CA ARG A 77 -10.89 -19.15 7.12
C ARG A 77 -12.36 -19.40 7.41
N GLY A 78 -13.23 -19.24 6.41
CA GLY A 78 -14.68 -19.41 6.55
C GLY A 78 -15.34 -18.33 7.41
N LYS A 79 -14.71 -17.16 7.57
CA LYS A 79 -15.16 -16.04 8.40
C LYS A 79 -14.73 -14.71 7.78
N LYS A 80 -15.30 -13.60 8.24
CA LYS A 80 -14.87 -12.26 7.82
C LYS A 80 -13.44 -11.96 8.25
N VAL A 81 -12.70 -11.18 7.46
CA VAL A 81 -11.28 -10.90 7.74
C VAL A 81 -11.07 -10.21 9.09
N GLU A 82 -12.00 -9.34 9.50
CA GLU A 82 -11.95 -8.68 10.80
C GLU A 82 -12.09 -9.67 11.97
N GLU A 83 -12.95 -10.69 11.81
CA GLU A 83 -13.12 -11.77 12.80
C GLU A 83 -11.87 -12.64 12.85
N VAL A 84 -11.27 -12.95 11.70
CA VAL A 84 -10.00 -13.69 11.61
C VAL A 84 -8.89 -12.96 12.35
N ILE A 85 -8.72 -11.66 12.09
CA ILE A 85 -7.71 -10.83 12.75
C ILE A 85 -7.93 -10.79 14.26
N HIS A 86 -9.18 -10.65 14.70
CA HIS A 86 -9.54 -10.66 16.12
C HIS A 86 -9.20 -12.00 16.79
N ASP A 87 -9.60 -13.11 16.19
CA ASP A 87 -9.33 -14.46 16.68
C ASP A 87 -7.83 -14.72 16.81
N LEU A 88 -7.04 -14.36 15.79
CA LEU A 88 -5.59 -14.55 15.77
C LEU A 88 -4.87 -13.68 16.79
N LYS A 89 -5.39 -12.47 17.06
CA LYS A 89 -4.85 -11.58 18.10
C LYS A 89 -5.10 -12.12 19.51
N ILE A 90 -6.25 -12.76 19.75
CA ILE A 90 -6.62 -13.31 21.06
C ILE A 90 -5.93 -14.65 21.32
N HIS A 91 -5.98 -15.56 20.35
CA HIS A 91 -5.57 -16.95 20.52
C HIS A 91 -4.10 -17.19 20.11
N GLY A 92 -3.44 -16.19 19.54
CA GLY A 92 -2.09 -16.27 19.02
C GLY A 92 -2.01 -17.01 17.68
N PHE A 93 -0.82 -16.98 17.08
CA PHE A 93 -0.52 -17.66 15.83
C PHE A 93 -0.05 -19.08 16.08
N ARG A 94 -0.68 -20.08 15.44
CA ARG A 94 -0.31 -21.49 15.57
C ARG A 94 0.49 -21.99 14.38
N THR A 95 0.32 -21.36 13.22
CA THR A 95 0.99 -21.70 11.97
C THR A 95 1.58 -20.45 11.30
N LEU A 96 2.53 -20.64 10.37
CA LEU A 96 3.01 -19.56 9.51
C LEU A 96 1.86 -18.92 8.71
N LYS A 97 0.90 -19.74 8.25
CA LYS A 97 -0.30 -19.24 7.55
C LYS A 97 -1.15 -18.33 8.42
N ASP A 98 -1.19 -18.54 9.74
CA ASP A 98 -1.85 -17.62 10.67
C ASP A 98 -1.16 -16.27 10.73
N GLN A 99 0.18 -16.26 10.75
CA GLN A 99 0.95 -15.02 10.73
C GLN A 99 0.75 -14.28 9.40
N GLU A 100 0.83 -14.98 8.28
CA GLU A 100 0.59 -14.42 6.94
C GLU A 100 -0.81 -13.82 6.82
N ASP A 101 -1.86 -14.59 7.14
CA ASP A 101 -3.25 -14.12 7.02
C ASP A 101 -3.52 -12.92 7.95
N TYR A 102 -2.88 -12.88 9.12
CA TYR A 102 -2.96 -11.72 10.01
C TYR A 102 -2.29 -10.49 9.41
N ILE A 103 -1.05 -10.61 8.95
CA ILE A 103 -0.27 -9.50 8.39
C ILE A 103 -0.97 -8.96 7.14
N ASP A 104 -1.29 -9.83 6.19
CA ASP A 104 -1.94 -9.46 4.94
C ASP A 104 -3.34 -8.89 5.20
N GLY A 105 -4.11 -9.49 6.10
CA GLY A 105 -5.46 -9.03 6.45
C GLY A 105 -5.44 -7.63 7.06
N VAL A 106 -4.56 -7.38 8.03
CA VAL A 106 -4.42 -6.06 8.67
C VAL A 106 -3.99 -5.02 7.63
N PHE A 107 -2.96 -5.33 6.85
CA PHE A 107 -2.43 -4.39 5.86
C PHE A 107 -3.46 -4.10 4.76
N ALA A 108 -4.15 -5.12 4.24
CA ALA A 108 -5.18 -4.94 3.22
C ALA A 108 -6.33 -4.06 3.71
N LEU A 109 -6.83 -4.26 4.94
CA LEU A 109 -7.86 -3.41 5.51
C LEU A 109 -7.41 -1.95 5.62
N GLN A 110 -6.17 -1.71 6.06
CA GLN A 110 -5.61 -0.36 6.13
C GLN A 110 -5.53 0.30 4.75
N VAL A 111 -5.07 -0.42 3.72
CA VAL A 111 -5.01 0.09 2.34
C VAL A 111 -6.41 0.45 1.82
N ILE A 112 -7.42 -0.39 2.07
CA ILE A 112 -8.81 -0.10 1.68
C ILE A 112 -9.32 1.18 2.34
N GLU A 113 -9.03 1.38 3.63
CA GLU A 113 -9.40 2.61 4.34
C GLU A 113 -8.70 3.84 3.75
N VAL A 114 -7.43 3.73 3.35
CA VAL A 114 -6.72 4.82 2.66
C VAL A 114 -7.39 5.17 1.33
N TYR A 115 -7.72 4.20 0.49
CA TYR A 115 -8.41 4.47 -0.78
C TYR A 115 -9.79 5.12 -0.58
N LYS A 116 -10.53 4.74 0.47
CA LYS A 116 -11.79 5.40 0.84
C LYS A 116 -11.56 6.86 1.25
N LYS A 117 -10.54 7.14 2.05
CA LYS A 117 -10.17 8.51 2.44
C LYS A 117 -9.81 9.35 1.21
N ILE A 118 -8.94 8.85 0.34
CA ILE A 118 -8.52 9.55 -0.89
C ILE A 118 -9.74 9.89 -1.76
N ARG A 119 -10.68 8.95 -1.95
CA ARG A 119 -11.90 9.21 -2.74
C ARG A 119 -12.80 10.29 -2.15
N THR A 120 -12.84 10.37 -0.83
CA THR A 120 -13.62 11.38 -0.10
C THR A 120 -12.92 12.74 -0.14
N ASN A 121 -11.59 12.74 -0.12
CA ASN A 121 -10.76 13.93 -0.15
C ASN A 121 -10.50 14.37 -1.59
N LYS A 122 -11.30 15.31 -2.11
CA LYS A 122 -11.20 15.79 -3.51
C LYS A 122 -9.92 16.60 -3.83
N LYS A 123 -8.96 16.70 -2.92
CA LYS A 123 -7.73 17.47 -3.14
C LYS A 123 -6.68 16.58 -3.79
N PRO A 124 -6.07 17.01 -4.91
CA PRO A 124 -4.96 16.27 -5.51
C PRO A 124 -3.77 16.26 -4.55
N LEU A 125 -3.22 15.07 -4.30
CA LEU A 125 -2.07 14.86 -3.41
C LEU A 125 -0.78 15.41 -4.02
N PHE A 126 -0.70 15.40 -5.34
CA PHE A 126 0.34 16.03 -6.13
C PHE A 126 -0.24 16.52 -7.46
N LYS A 127 0.50 17.39 -8.15
CA LYS A 127 0.16 17.88 -9.48
C LYS A 127 1.41 17.94 -10.33
N LEU A 128 1.36 17.34 -11.51
CA LEU A 128 2.40 17.55 -12.51
C LEU A 128 2.23 18.95 -13.11
N VAL A 129 3.30 19.73 -13.03
CA VAL A 129 3.36 21.06 -13.64
C VAL A 129 4.29 20.95 -14.83
N HIS A 130 3.74 21.17 -16.02
CA HIS A 130 4.54 21.32 -17.23
C HIS A 130 4.92 22.78 -17.37
N GLU A 131 6.19 23.07 -17.61
CA GLU A 131 6.58 24.36 -18.17
C GLU A 131 5.95 24.41 -19.57
N GLN A 132 4.97 25.30 -19.76
CA GLN A 132 4.53 25.65 -21.11
C GLN A 132 5.69 26.40 -21.75
N CYS A 133 6.32 25.79 -22.76
CA CYS A 133 7.18 26.51 -23.70
C CYS A 133 6.33 27.39 -24.61
#